data_AF-T0RCD0-F1
#
_entry.id   AF-T0RCD0-F1
#
_cell.length_a   1.000
_cell.length_b   1.000
_cell.length_c   1.000
_cell.angle_alpha   90.00
_cell.angle_beta   90.00
_cell.angle_gamma   90.00
#
_symmetry.space_group_name_H-M   'P 1'
#
loop_
_entity.id
_entity.type
_entity.pdbx_description
1 polymer ?
#
loop_
_entity_poly.entity_id
_entity_poly.type
_entity_poly.pdbx_seq_one_letter_code
_entity_poly.pdbx_strand_id
1 'polypeptide(L)'
;MNKKVLIPSLVILIIGVVLYYFYTSEQHLGQQSPTTLTFEEKQIKRKEIMMPKEHQSGESLACERAYRKLGAGKLRTKSDLRFINKHFEYEGEVYRTRFFYDDGAEGDVPTYLVYKEDSDQFPVIIESSKYQPGKQFAFFNKNINVFLFTESGINQTLDSENEIFTHYENEKLIEIISTNLNCKFNN
;
A
#
# COMPACT_ATOMS: atom_id res chain seq x y z
N MET A 1 -14.03 -63.08 10.82
CA MET A 1 -13.11 -61.98 11.18
C MET A 1 -13.15 -61.75 12.68
N ASN A 2 -11.99 -61.76 13.34
CA ASN A 2 -11.89 -61.64 14.79
C ASN A 2 -12.16 -60.19 15.21
N LYS A 3 -13.25 -59.93 15.95
CA LYS A 3 -13.63 -58.56 16.40
C LYS A 3 -12.50 -57.86 17.17
N LYS A 4 -11.60 -58.64 17.80
CA LYS A 4 -10.41 -58.16 18.52
C LYS A 4 -9.35 -57.50 17.61
N VAL A 5 -9.33 -57.81 16.31
CA VAL A 5 -8.38 -57.24 15.34
C VAL A 5 -8.98 -56.06 14.58
N LEU A 6 -10.31 -55.99 14.49
CA LEU A 6 -11.00 -54.94 13.73
C LEU A 6 -10.93 -53.57 14.40
N ILE A 7 -11.08 -53.54 15.73
CA ILE A 7 -11.09 -52.31 16.53
C ILE A 7 -9.76 -51.55 16.46
N PRO A 8 -8.57 -52.16 16.69
CA PRO A 8 -7.32 -51.41 16.62
C PRO A 8 -7.01 -50.88 15.22
N SER A 9 -7.41 -51.61 14.16
CA SER A 9 -7.21 -51.16 12.78
C SER A 9 -8.03 -49.91 12.44
N LEU A 10 -9.27 -49.82 12.96
CA LEU A 10 -10.13 -48.65 12.78
C LEU A 10 -9.56 -47.40 13.48
N VAL A 11 -9.00 -47.57 14.68
CA VAL A 11 -8.41 -46.45 15.46
C VAL A 11 -7.21 -45.86 14.73
N ILE A 12 -6.33 -46.70 14.17
CA ILE A 12 -5.17 -46.23 13.39
C ILE A 12 -5.62 -45.43 12.16
N LEU A 13 -6.67 -45.89 11.48
CA LEU A 13 -7.20 -45.22 10.30
C LEU A 13 -7.80 -43.85 10.63
N ILE A 14 -8.53 -43.73 11.76
CA ILE A 14 -9.06 -42.45 12.23
C ILE A 14 -7.92 -41.48 12.58
N ILE A 15 -6.90 -41.93 13.30
CA ILE A 15 -5.74 -41.08 13.64
C ILE A 15 -5.04 -40.60 12.37
N GLY A 16 -4.85 -41.48 11.38
CA GLY A 16 -4.24 -41.12 10.10
C GLY A 16 -5.04 -40.04 9.35
N VAL A 17 -6.37 -40.13 9.34
CA VAL A 17 -7.25 -39.14 8.71
C VAL A 17 -7.17 -37.80 9.43
N VAL A 18 -7.16 -37.79 10.77
CA VAL A 18 -7.03 -36.57 11.58
C VAL A 18 -5.69 -35.89 11.33
N LEU A 19 -4.59 -36.64 11.35
CA LEU A 19 -3.25 -36.11 11.05
C LEU A 19 -3.14 -35.57 9.61
N TYR A 20 -3.74 -36.25 8.64
CA TYR A 20 -3.81 -35.77 7.26
C TYR A 20 -4.59 -34.46 7.14
N TYR A 21 -5.68 -34.31 7.90
CA TYR A 21 -6.48 -33.09 7.93
C TYR A 21 -5.69 -31.92 8.54
N PHE A 22 -4.96 -32.15 9.62
CA PHE A 22 -4.07 -31.13 10.20
C PHE A 22 -2.95 -30.74 9.24
N TYR A 23 -2.32 -31.71 8.59
CA TYR A 23 -1.25 -31.47 7.62
C TYR A 23 -1.72 -30.66 6.40
N THR A 24 -2.91 -30.95 5.88
CA THR A 24 -3.49 -30.19 4.75
C THR A 24 -4.01 -28.82 5.17
N SER A 25 -4.49 -28.66 6.41
CA SER A 25 -4.87 -27.35 6.96
C SER A 25 -3.67 -26.39 7.08
N GLU A 26 -2.48 -26.88 7.42
CA GLU A 26 -1.27 -26.04 7.50
C GLU A 26 -0.78 -25.58 6.12
N GLN A 27 -0.96 -26.37 5.06
CA GLN A 27 -0.56 -25.97 3.71
C GLN A 27 -1.53 -24.97 3.05
N HIS A 28 -2.76 -24.83 3.56
CA HIS A 28 -3.74 -23.87 3.06
C HIS A 28 -3.74 -22.52 3.81
N LEU A 29 -3.03 -22.39 4.93
CA LEU A 29 -2.61 -21.07 5.42
C LEU A 29 -1.43 -20.61 4.56
N GLY A 30 -1.78 -19.98 3.45
CA GLY A 30 -0.85 -19.51 2.44
C GLY A 30 0.38 -18.85 3.02
N GLN A 31 1.54 -19.43 2.71
CA GLN A 31 2.77 -18.67 2.55
C GLN A 31 2.52 -17.59 1.49
N GLN A 32 1.98 -16.45 1.90
CA GLN A 32 2.39 -15.21 1.29
C GLN A 32 3.86 -15.06 1.66
N SER A 33 4.73 -15.36 0.70
CA SER A 33 6.17 -15.13 0.85
C SER A 33 6.39 -13.80 1.54
N PRO A 34 7.27 -13.73 2.56
CA PRO A 34 7.62 -12.46 3.18
C PRO A 34 8.00 -11.52 2.04
N THR A 35 7.14 -10.53 1.80
CA THR A 35 7.38 -9.56 0.74
C THR A 35 8.53 -8.74 1.26
N THR A 36 9.74 -9.11 0.89
CA THR A 36 10.92 -8.29 1.14
C THR A 36 10.59 -6.93 0.54
N LEU A 37 10.30 -5.96 1.41
CA LEU A 37 10.08 -4.58 1.02
C LEU A 37 11.44 -3.97 0.69
N THR A 38 12.10 -4.52 -0.32
CA THR A 38 13.07 -3.75 -1.07
C THR A 38 12.28 -2.62 -1.70
N PHE A 39 12.66 -1.38 -1.39
CA PHE A 39 12.38 -0.28 -2.28
C PHE A 39 13.10 -0.64 -3.58
N GLU A 40 12.44 -1.41 -4.44
CA GLU A 40 12.84 -1.48 -5.82
C GLU A 40 12.64 -0.07 -6.35
N GLU A 41 13.74 0.67 -6.37
CA GLU A 41 13.96 1.86 -7.19
C GLU A 41 13.82 1.54 -8.70
N LYS A 42 13.19 0.40 -9.06
CA LYS A 42 12.61 0.18 -10.38
C LYS A 42 11.58 1.27 -10.56
N GLN A 43 12.06 2.32 -11.23
CA GLN A 43 11.34 3.32 -11.98
C GLN A 43 9.84 3.11 -11.87
N ILE A 44 9.16 4.03 -11.19
CA ILE A 44 7.71 4.11 -11.18
C ILE A 44 7.28 4.06 -12.67
N LYS A 45 6.97 2.86 -13.17
CA LYS A 45 6.86 2.62 -14.63
C LYS A 45 5.70 3.48 -15.09
N ARG A 46 5.87 4.22 -16.20
CA ARG A 46 4.75 4.92 -16.84
C ARG A 46 3.62 3.92 -17.02
N LYS A 47 2.50 4.17 -16.34
CA LYS A 47 1.31 3.36 -16.41
C LYS A 47 0.17 4.34 -16.64
N GLU A 48 -0.68 4.04 -17.62
CA GLU A 48 -1.82 4.88 -17.97
C GLU A 48 -2.70 5.08 -16.73
N ILE A 49 -3.02 6.33 -16.44
CA ILE A 49 -3.91 6.69 -15.34
C ILE A 49 -5.33 6.31 -15.79
N MET A 50 -5.91 5.25 -15.21
CA MET A 50 -7.26 4.81 -15.53
C MET A 50 -8.29 5.71 -14.83
N MET A 51 -9.27 6.20 -15.60
CA MET A 51 -10.31 7.08 -15.07
C MET A 51 -11.30 6.26 -14.24
N PRO A 52 -11.63 6.68 -13.00
CA PRO A 52 -12.72 6.08 -12.26
C PRO A 52 -14.02 6.18 -13.06
N LYS A 53 -14.79 5.09 -13.07
CA LYS A 53 -16.01 4.96 -13.90
C LYS A 53 -17.17 5.79 -13.39
N GLU A 54 -17.13 6.23 -12.13
CA GLU A 54 -18.17 7.07 -11.52
C GLU A 54 -17.64 8.49 -11.32
N HIS A 55 -17.83 9.34 -12.32
CA HIS A 55 -17.85 10.78 -12.07
C HIS A 55 -19.15 11.10 -11.33
N GLN A 56 -19.07 11.73 -10.15
CA GLN A 56 -20.25 12.31 -9.54
C GLN A 56 -20.80 13.38 -10.49
N SER A 57 -22.08 13.26 -10.84
CA SER A 57 -22.81 14.25 -11.63
C SER A 57 -22.82 15.59 -10.87
N GLY A 58 -21.88 16.48 -11.19
CA GLY A 58 -21.72 17.77 -10.51
C GLY A 58 -20.30 18.33 -10.52
N GLU A 59 -19.27 17.52 -10.82
CA GLU A 59 -17.89 18.01 -10.89
C GLU A 59 -17.69 18.97 -12.07
N SER A 60 -16.97 20.08 -11.84
CA SER A 60 -16.81 21.14 -12.84
C SER A 60 -16.05 20.61 -14.07
N LEU A 61 -16.38 21.12 -15.26
CA LEU A 61 -15.63 20.94 -16.52
C LEU A 61 -14.10 21.16 -16.37
N ALA A 62 -13.65 21.84 -15.31
CA ALA A 62 -12.22 21.99 -15.01
C ALA A 62 -11.58 20.68 -14.48
N CYS A 63 -12.29 19.91 -13.66
CA CYS A 63 -11.81 18.63 -13.12
C CYS A 63 -11.59 17.60 -14.24
N GLU A 64 -12.56 17.47 -15.13
CA GLU A 64 -12.46 16.56 -16.27
C GLU A 64 -11.31 16.96 -17.21
N ARG A 65 -11.13 18.26 -17.46
CA ARG A 65 -10.02 18.77 -18.28
C ARG A 65 -8.66 18.51 -17.63
N ALA A 66 -8.54 18.73 -16.33
CA ALA A 66 -7.32 18.45 -15.58
C ALA A 66 -6.99 16.95 -15.62
N TYR A 67 -7.98 16.10 -15.36
CA TYR A 67 -7.86 14.65 -15.47
C TYR A 67 -7.36 14.19 -16.85
N ARG A 68 -7.99 14.67 -17.92
CA ARG A 68 -7.60 14.31 -19.29
C ARG A 68 -6.17 14.75 -19.62
N LYS A 69 -5.77 15.95 -19.18
CA LYS A 69 -4.39 16.45 -19.34
C LYS A 69 -3.40 15.56 -18.58
N LEU A 70 -3.73 15.12 -17.36
CA LEU A 70 -2.91 14.18 -16.58
C LEU A 70 -2.73 12.83 -17.30
N GLY A 71 -3.82 12.26 -17.83
CA GLY A 71 -3.78 11.01 -18.58
C GLY A 71 -3.03 11.10 -19.92
N ALA A 72 -3.01 12.27 -20.55
CA ALA A 72 -2.24 12.55 -21.77
C ALA A 72 -0.76 12.94 -21.49
N GLY A 73 -0.42 13.22 -20.23
CA GLY A 73 0.87 13.74 -19.80
C GLY A 73 1.89 12.65 -19.42
N LYS A 74 3.15 12.89 -19.76
CA LYS A 74 4.30 12.10 -19.29
C LYS A 74 4.67 12.52 -17.87
N LEU A 75 3.95 12.07 -16.86
CA LEU A 75 4.24 12.46 -15.47
C LEU A 75 4.83 11.29 -14.71
N ARG A 76 6.16 11.26 -14.53
CA ARG A 76 6.90 10.61 -13.41
C ARG A 76 8.36 11.07 -13.45
N THR A 77 8.73 12.13 -12.73
CA THR A 77 10.14 12.32 -12.29
C THR A 77 10.24 12.15 -10.77
N LYS A 78 11.38 11.69 -10.28
CA LYS A 78 11.59 11.35 -8.85
C LYS A 78 11.42 12.56 -7.92
N SER A 79 11.62 13.77 -8.44
CA SER A 79 11.48 15.06 -7.74
C SER A 79 10.03 15.43 -7.41
N ASP A 80 9.07 14.84 -8.12
CA ASP A 80 7.66 15.22 -8.03
C ASP A 80 6.94 14.46 -6.90
N LEU A 81 7.50 13.34 -6.46
CA LEU A 81 6.93 12.47 -5.44
C LEU A 81 7.08 13.12 -4.06
N ARG A 82 5.96 13.39 -3.39
CA ARG A 82 5.96 13.93 -2.02
C ARG A 82 5.91 12.85 -0.96
N PHE A 83 5.08 11.83 -1.16
CA PHE A 83 5.06 10.68 -0.27
C PHE A 83 4.55 9.40 -0.93
N ILE A 84 4.89 8.26 -0.31
CA ILE A 84 4.26 6.96 -0.53
C ILE A 84 3.94 6.37 0.84
N ASN A 85 2.67 6.05 1.08
CA ASN A 85 2.25 5.24 2.20
C ASN A 85 1.97 3.81 1.74
N LYS A 86 2.33 2.84 2.57
CA LYS A 86 1.82 1.48 2.48
C LYS A 86 1.11 1.16 3.79
N HIS A 87 -0.09 0.63 3.68
CA HIS A 87 -0.96 0.31 4.80
C HIS A 87 -0.97 -1.20 5.01
N PHE A 88 -0.83 -1.61 6.27
CA PHE A 88 -0.75 -3.01 6.65
C PHE A 88 -1.56 -3.23 7.92
N GLU A 89 -2.13 -4.42 8.06
CA GLU A 89 -2.75 -4.88 9.29
C GLU A 89 -1.83 -5.84 10.03
N TYR A 90 -1.66 -5.61 11.33
CA TYR A 90 -0.91 -6.46 12.24
C TYR A 90 -1.62 -6.49 13.60
N GLU A 91 -1.97 -7.69 14.07
CA GLU A 91 -2.67 -7.90 15.35
C GLU A 91 -3.97 -7.07 15.51
N GLY A 92 -4.70 -6.86 14.41
CA GLY A 92 -5.96 -6.10 14.40
C GLY A 92 -5.77 -4.57 14.41
N GLU A 93 -4.54 -4.08 14.32
CA GLU A 93 -4.24 -2.65 14.19
C GLU A 93 -3.68 -2.32 12.80
N VAL A 94 -3.96 -1.11 12.32
CA VAL A 94 -3.46 -0.61 11.04
C VAL A 94 -2.17 0.17 11.25
N TYR A 95 -1.11 -0.30 10.60
CA TYR A 95 0.20 0.33 10.56
C TYR A 95 0.43 0.92 9.18
N ARG A 96 1.16 2.04 9.17
CA ARG A 96 1.50 2.78 7.96
C ARG A 96 2.99 2.96 7.88
N THR A 97 3.50 2.71 6.69
CA THR A 97 4.90 2.96 6.38
C THR A 97 4.94 4.06 5.35
N ARG A 98 5.48 5.20 5.74
CA ARG A 98 5.56 6.40 4.91
C ARG A 98 6.99 6.62 4.48
N PHE A 99 7.17 6.72 3.18
CA PHE A 99 8.34 7.31 2.57
C PHE A 99 7.97 8.73 2.15
N PHE A 100 8.80 9.71 2.48
CA PHE A 100 8.58 11.11 2.11
C PHE A 100 9.92 11.84 2.04
N TYR A 101 9.94 12.99 1.40
CA TYR A 101 11.08 13.90 1.50
C TYR A 101 10.81 14.88 2.63
N ASP A 102 11.69 14.87 3.63
CA ASP A 102 11.64 15.79 4.76
C ASP A 102 12.29 17.11 4.34
N ASP A 103 11.54 18.21 4.43
CA ASP A 103 11.99 19.56 4.08
C ASP A 103 12.81 20.13 5.26
N GLY A 104 14.01 19.58 5.43
CA GLY A 104 14.97 20.00 6.44
C GLY A 104 15.84 21.15 5.94
N ALA A 105 16.56 21.81 6.86
CA ALA A 105 17.51 22.89 6.53
C ALA A 105 18.63 22.47 5.55
N GLU A 106 18.84 21.16 5.33
CA GLU A 106 19.82 20.56 4.42
C GLU A 106 19.23 20.17 3.05
N GLY A 107 17.96 20.51 2.78
CA GLY A 107 17.21 20.12 1.59
C GLY A 107 16.36 18.87 1.78
N ASP A 108 15.73 18.40 0.68
CA ASP A 108 14.85 17.24 0.65
C ASP A 108 15.57 15.95 1.05
N VAL A 109 15.49 15.56 2.32
CA VAL A 109 16.07 14.29 2.81
C VAL A 109 15.02 13.20 2.71
N PRO A 110 15.23 12.14 1.91
CA PRO A 110 14.31 11.02 1.88
C PRO A 110 14.29 10.35 3.25
N THR A 111 13.11 10.31 3.87
CA THR A 111 12.87 9.83 5.22
C THR A 111 11.82 8.74 5.19
N TYR A 112 12.02 7.77 6.06
CA TYR A 112 11.15 6.63 6.25
C TYR A 112 10.56 6.67 7.67
N LEU A 113 9.26 6.43 7.77
CA LEU A 113 8.49 6.47 9.00
C LEU A 113 7.57 5.25 9.09
N VAL A 114 7.54 4.60 10.24
CA VAL A 114 6.49 3.64 10.64
C VAL A 114 5.68 4.27 11.74
N TYR A 115 4.37 4.29 11.57
CA TYR A 115 3.46 4.79 12.58
C TYR A 115 2.13 4.03 12.51
N LYS A 116 1.35 4.13 13.57
CA LYS A 116 -0.08 3.79 13.57
C LYS A 116 -0.87 5.01 14.03
N GLU A 117 -2.18 5.02 13.82
CA GLU A 117 -3.03 6.04 14.42
C GLU A 117 -3.61 5.53 15.73
N ASP A 118 -3.76 6.43 16.72
CA ASP A 118 -4.50 6.14 17.94
C ASP A 118 -6.02 6.35 17.74
N SER A 119 -6.79 6.26 18.83
CA SER A 119 -8.24 6.45 18.81
C SER A 119 -8.68 7.84 18.34
N ASP A 120 -7.79 8.84 18.43
CA ASP A 120 -8.05 10.22 18.04
C ASP A 120 -7.52 10.53 16.63
N GLN A 121 -7.12 9.49 15.88
CA GLN A 121 -6.49 9.60 14.56
C GLN A 121 -5.14 10.35 14.58
N PHE A 122 -4.48 10.39 15.73
CA PHE A 122 -3.17 11.01 15.85
C PHE A 122 -2.05 9.99 15.55
N PRO A 123 -1.03 10.36 14.76
CA PRO A 123 0.05 9.44 14.40
C PRO A 123 0.95 9.14 15.60
N VAL A 124 0.97 7.88 16.03
CA VAL A 124 1.91 7.31 17.00
C VAL A 124 3.12 6.74 16.25
N ILE A 125 4.23 7.47 16.29
CA ILE A 125 5.48 7.09 15.61
C ILE A 125 6.13 5.90 16.34
N ILE A 126 6.46 4.87 15.58
CA ILE A 126 7.09 3.64 16.07
C ILE A 126 8.57 3.63 15.70
N GLU A 127 8.88 3.99 14.46
CA GLU A 127 10.24 4.02 13.93
C GLU A 127 10.37 5.16 12.92
N SER A 128 11.46 5.89 12.95
CA SER A 128 11.78 6.93 11.97
C SER A 128 13.27 6.90 11.65
N SER A 129 13.63 7.01 10.37
CA SER A 129 15.03 7.14 9.98
C SER A 129 15.21 7.75 8.60
N LYS A 130 16.38 8.32 8.35
CA LYS A 130 16.80 8.68 6.98
C LYS A 130 16.79 7.42 6.12
N TYR A 131 16.25 7.53 4.91
CA TYR A 131 16.18 6.42 3.97
C TYR A 131 17.59 5.93 3.60
N GLN A 132 17.80 4.63 3.73
CA GLN A 132 19.04 3.96 3.34
C GLN A 132 18.69 2.80 2.40
N PRO A 133 19.14 2.84 1.13
CA PRO A 133 18.88 1.77 0.17
C PRO A 133 19.28 0.41 0.72
N GLY A 134 18.39 -0.58 0.62
CA GLY A 134 18.65 -1.96 1.06
C GLY A 134 18.55 -2.21 2.58
N LYS A 135 18.34 -1.17 3.40
CA LYS A 135 18.09 -1.34 4.83
C LYS A 135 16.66 -1.84 5.05
N GLN A 136 16.54 -3.03 5.65
CA GLN A 136 15.26 -3.51 6.16
C GLN A 136 15.02 -2.90 7.55
N PHE A 137 13.80 -2.42 7.78
CA PHE A 137 13.39 -1.83 9.06
C PHE A 137 12.91 -2.91 10.01
N ALA A 138 13.17 -2.76 11.30
CA ALA A 138 12.92 -3.80 12.29
C ALA A 138 11.45 -4.20 12.36
N PHE A 139 10.53 -3.24 12.12
CA PHE A 139 9.11 -3.50 12.04
C PHE A 139 8.73 -4.52 10.95
N PHE A 140 9.41 -4.49 9.80
CA PHE A 140 9.16 -5.40 8.68
C PHE A 140 9.70 -6.82 8.87
N ASN A 141 10.56 -7.03 9.86
CA ASN A 141 11.02 -8.37 10.22
C ASN A 141 9.97 -9.14 11.02
N LYS A 142 8.91 -8.47 11.48
CA LYS A 142 7.73 -9.13 12.05
C LYS A 142 6.89 -9.65 10.89
N ASN A 143 6.29 -10.83 11.05
CA ASN A 143 5.35 -11.38 10.08
C ASN A 143 4.13 -10.46 9.97
N ILE A 144 4.20 -9.46 9.09
CA ILE A 144 3.07 -8.59 8.79
C ILE A 144 1.99 -9.45 8.13
N ASN A 145 0.80 -9.43 8.71
CA ASN A 145 -0.22 -10.42 8.40
C ASN A 145 -1.01 -10.09 7.13
N VAL A 146 -1.25 -8.80 6.83
CA VAL A 146 -2.05 -8.41 5.66
C VAL A 146 -1.59 -7.06 5.09
N PHE A 147 -1.29 -7.02 3.80
CA PHE A 147 -1.16 -5.75 3.06
C PHE A 147 -2.56 -5.27 2.67
N LEU A 148 -2.87 -3.99 2.95
CA LEU A 148 -4.19 -3.41 2.67
C LEU A 148 -4.18 -2.66 1.33
N PHE A 149 -3.40 -1.59 1.24
CA PHE A 149 -3.32 -0.73 0.06
C PHE A 149 -2.10 0.20 0.09
N THR A 150 -1.85 0.86 -1.04
CA THR A 150 -0.86 1.95 -1.15
C THR A 150 -1.53 3.30 -1.35
N GLU A 151 -0.94 4.36 -0.81
CA GLU A 151 -1.26 5.74 -1.18
C GLU A 151 -0.01 6.45 -1.66
N SER A 152 -0.18 7.46 -2.50
CA SER A 152 0.93 8.34 -2.88
C SER A 152 0.45 9.73 -3.24
N GLY A 153 1.25 10.73 -2.87
CA GLY A 153 1.03 12.14 -3.23
C GLY A 153 2.14 12.65 -4.13
N ILE A 154 1.77 13.35 -5.19
CA ILE A 154 2.71 13.86 -6.20
C ILE A 154 2.37 15.32 -6.52
N ASN A 155 3.37 16.19 -6.54
CA ASN A 155 3.23 17.53 -7.12
C ASN A 155 3.51 17.44 -8.61
N GLN A 156 2.64 17.98 -9.45
CA GLN A 156 2.73 17.91 -10.89
C GLN A 156 2.44 19.28 -11.49
N THR A 157 3.08 19.58 -12.61
CA THR A 157 2.82 20.78 -13.37
C THR A 157 1.86 20.44 -14.51
N LEU A 158 0.63 20.98 -14.47
CA LEU A 158 -0.42 20.71 -15.45
C LEU A 158 -0.18 21.46 -16.78
N ASP A 159 0.36 22.67 -16.67
CA ASP A 159 0.91 23.52 -17.72
C ASP A 159 1.90 24.51 -17.07
N SER A 160 2.57 25.37 -17.85
CA SER A 160 3.70 26.20 -17.40
C SER A 160 3.47 27.06 -16.14
N GLU A 161 2.22 27.24 -15.72
CA GLU A 161 1.85 28.13 -14.61
C GLU A 161 1.01 27.43 -13.52
N ASN A 162 0.50 26.23 -13.76
CA ASN A 162 -0.39 25.55 -12.82
C ASN A 162 0.26 24.32 -12.19
N GLU A 163 0.69 24.47 -10.94
CA GLU A 163 1.03 23.34 -10.08
C GLU A 163 -0.24 22.73 -9.49
N ILE A 164 -0.30 21.40 -9.53
CA ILE A 164 -1.37 20.60 -8.94
C ILE A 164 -0.75 19.51 -8.07
N PHE A 165 -1.44 19.18 -6.99
CA PHE A 165 -1.16 18.01 -6.19
C PHE A 165 -2.14 16.90 -6.59
N THR A 166 -1.62 15.70 -6.85
CA THR A 166 -2.42 14.53 -7.17
C THR A 166 -2.25 13.46 -6.11
N HIS A 167 -3.38 12.93 -5.63
CA HIS A 167 -3.43 11.86 -4.65
C HIS A 167 -3.90 10.57 -5.32
N TYR A 168 -3.16 9.49 -5.11
CA TYR A 168 -3.48 8.18 -5.63
C TYR A 168 -3.64 7.17 -4.51
N GLU A 169 -4.59 6.24 -4.69
CA GLU A 169 -4.78 5.05 -3.87
C GLU A 169 -4.75 3.82 -4.78
N ASN A 170 -3.91 2.83 -4.47
CA ASN A 170 -3.71 1.63 -5.31
C ASN A 170 -3.47 1.97 -6.78
N GLU A 171 -2.63 2.97 -7.04
CA GLU A 171 -2.32 3.51 -8.37
C GLU A 171 -3.50 4.22 -9.08
N LYS A 172 -4.68 4.31 -8.47
CA LYS A 172 -5.84 5.05 -9.00
C LYS A 172 -5.84 6.47 -8.48
N LEU A 173 -6.11 7.44 -9.36
CA LEU A 173 -6.22 8.85 -8.97
C LEU A 173 -7.53 9.06 -8.21
N ILE A 174 -7.43 9.52 -6.96
CA ILE A 174 -8.58 9.80 -6.09
C ILE A 174 -8.77 11.29 -5.82
N GLU A 175 -7.74 12.12 -6.04
CA GLU A 175 -7.84 13.56 -5.79
C GLU A 175 -6.91 14.38 -6.69
N ILE A 176 -7.39 15.55 -7.12
CA ILE A 176 -6.58 16.62 -7.72
C ILE A 176 -6.83 17.90 -6.92
N ILE A 177 -5.78 18.50 -6.40
CA ILE A 177 -5.83 19.75 -5.64
C ILE A 177 -4.95 20.81 -6.31
N SER A 178 -5.44 22.02 -6.44
CA SER A 178 -4.68 23.22 -6.82
C SER A 178 -5.29 24.43 -6.11
N THR A 179 -4.68 25.61 -6.25
CA THR A 179 -5.19 26.87 -5.69
C THR A 179 -6.65 27.14 -6.06
N ASN A 180 -7.07 26.75 -7.28
CA ASN A 180 -8.39 27.07 -7.84
C ASN A 180 -9.20 25.80 -8.22
N LEU A 181 -8.73 24.61 -7.85
CA LEU A 181 -9.33 23.35 -8.26
C LEU A 181 -9.23 22.34 -7.12
N ASN A 182 -10.36 21.72 -6.76
CA ASN A 182 -10.38 20.61 -5.83
C ASN A 182 -11.35 19.56 -6.39
N CYS A 183 -10.82 18.44 -6.84
CA CYS A 183 -11.57 17.34 -7.46
C CYS A 183 -11.35 16.08 -6.65
N LYS A 184 -12.43 15.38 -6.31
CA LYS A 184 -12.40 14.13 -5.54
C LYS A 184 -13.13 13.05 -6.30
N PHE A 185 -12.40 11.99 -6.62
CA PHE A 185 -12.94 10.87 -7.38
C PHE A 185 -13.26 9.71 -6.43
N ASN A 186 -14.44 9.13 -6.57
CA ASN A 186 -14.82 7.93 -5.85
C ASN A 186 -14.17 6.69 -6.49
N ASN A 187 -13.74 5.75 -5.65
CA ASN A 187 -13.08 4.51 -6.03
C ASN A 187 -14.04 3.32 -6.18
#